data_AF-A0A0B6YVH9-F1
#
_entry.id   AF-A0A0B6YVH9-F1
#
_cell.length_a   1.000
_cell.length_b   1.000
_cell.length_c   1.000
_cell.angle_alpha   90.00
_cell.angle_beta   90.00
_cell.angle_gamma   90.00
#
_symmetry.space_group_name_H-M   'P 1'
#
loop_
_entity.id
_entity.type
_entity.pdbx_description
1 polymer ?
#
loop_
_entity_poly.entity_id
_entity_poly.type
_entity_poly.pdbx_seq_one_letter_code
_entity_poly.pdbx_strand_id
1 'polypeptide(L)'
;YLYKKIDALDDEIKKEIEYIRNQFHDVITYKGRPYIDKIKWDRTEMLYWLSEERKQNGIRYEAVTQGLSLPLKQAQLLPIKSSKLVES
;
A
#
# COMPACT_ATOMS: atom_id res chain seq x y z
N TYR A 1 -9.59 11.90 -7.43
CA TYR A 1 -9.45 12.88 -6.34
C TYR A 1 -8.42 12.42 -5.30
N LEU A 2 -8.53 11.18 -4.79
CA LEU A 2 -7.63 10.65 -3.76
C LEU A 2 -6.14 10.58 -4.17
N TYR A 3 -5.82 10.05 -5.37
CA TYR A 3 -4.44 9.95 -5.84
C TYR A 3 -3.72 11.30 -5.91
N LYS A 4 -4.42 12.35 -6.38
CA LYS A 4 -3.88 13.72 -6.42
C LYS A 4 -3.59 14.29 -5.03
N LYS A 5 -4.38 13.89 -4.02
CA LYS A 5 -4.16 14.31 -2.64
C LYS A 5 -2.94 13.61 -2.03
N ILE A 6 -2.76 12.32 -2.33
CA ILE A 6 -1.56 11.57 -1.93
C ILE A 6 -0.32 12.18 -2.58
N ASP A 7 -0.36 12.50 -3.87
CA ASP A 7 0.76 13.13 -4.57
C ASP A 7 1.14 14.49 -3.96
N ALA A 8 0.14 15.32 -3.63
CA ALA A 8 0.39 16.61 -2.98
C ALA A 8 1.05 16.47 -1.60
N LEU A 9 0.59 15.50 -0.79
CA LEU A 9 1.19 15.21 0.51
C LEU A 9 2.60 14.62 0.38
N ASP A 10 2.82 13.71 -0.57
CA ASP A 10 4.15 13.15 -0.86
C ASP A 10 5.14 14.26 -1.20
N ASP A 11 4.73 15.25 -1.99
CA ASP A 11 5.59 16.37 -2.39
C ASP A 11 5.88 17.34 -1.24
N GLU A 12 4.90 17.61 -0.38
CA GLU A 12 5.08 18.42 0.83
C GLU A 12 6.06 17.74 1.81
N ILE A 13 5.88 16.44 2.06
CA ILE A 13 6.73 15.68 2.97
C ILE A 13 8.17 15.56 2.44
N LYS A 14 8.35 15.35 1.12
CA LYS A 14 9.70 15.32 0.53
C LYS A 14 10.45 16.63 0.74
N LYS A 15 9.80 17.78 0.58
CA LYS A 15 10.41 19.10 0.79
C LYS A 15 10.89 19.26 2.24
N GLU A 16 10.06 18.85 3.20
CA GLU A 16 10.41 18.96 4.61
C GLU A 16 11.57 18.04 4.98
N ILE A 17 11.58 16.80 4.46
CA ILE A 17 12.67 15.85 4.70
C ILE A 17 13.98 16.36 4.09
N GLU A 18 13.92 16.96 2.90
CA GLU A 18 15.09 17.52 2.24
C GLU A 18 15.63 18.75 2.99
N TYR A 19 14.75 19.61 3.51
CA TYR A 19 15.11 20.71 4.38
C TYR A 19 15.86 20.20 5.63
N ILE A 20 15.30 19.23 6.34
CA ILE A 20 15.89 18.66 7.55
C ILE A 20 17.25 18.02 7.24
N ARG A 21 17.36 17.27 6.14
CA ARG A 21 18.62 16.69 5.69
C ARG A 21 19.70 17.73 5.45
N ASN A 22 19.32 18.86 4.84
CA ASN A 22 20.27 19.91 4.51
C ASN A 22 20.68 20.75 5.72
N GLN A 23 19.77 21.00 6.67
CA GLN A 23 20.06 21.80 7.86
C GLN A 23 20.79 21.01 8.95
N PHE A 24 20.41 19.75 9.16
CA PHE A 24 20.89 18.96 10.30
C PHE A 24 21.87 17.86 9.89
N HIS A 25 22.11 17.66 8.58
CA HIS A 25 22.91 16.56 8.04
C HIS A 25 22.45 15.17 8.52
N ASP A 26 21.17 15.05 8.87
CA ASP A 26 20.56 13.83 9.39
C ASP A 26 19.53 13.25 8.40
N VAL A 27 19.20 11.98 8.55
CA VAL A 27 18.25 11.27 7.70
C VAL A 27 17.05 10.83 8.53
N ILE A 28 15.86 11.28 8.14
CA ILE A 28 14.62 10.82 8.76
C ILE A 28 14.38 9.36 8.37
N THR A 29 14.29 8.51 9.39
CA THR A 29 14.06 7.08 9.23
C THR A 29 12.77 6.63 9.91
N TYR A 30 12.15 5.59 9.36
CA TYR A 30 11.08 4.82 9.98
C TYR A 30 11.55 3.38 10.14
N LYS A 31 11.63 2.90 11.39
CA LYS A 31 12.17 1.57 11.73
C LYS A 31 13.53 1.29 11.08
N GLY A 32 14.42 2.28 11.06
CA GLY A 32 15.76 2.18 10.49
C GLY A 32 15.83 2.27 8.95
N ARG A 33 14.71 2.47 8.24
CA ARG A 33 14.69 2.70 6.80
C ARG A 33 14.48 4.19 6.50
N PRO A 34 15.22 4.82 5.56
CA PRO A 34 14.94 6.18 5.13
C PRO A 34 13.49 6.35 4.68
N TYR A 35 12.84 7.41 5.14
CA TYR A 35 11.41 7.60 4.93
C TYR A 35 11.04 7.74 3.43
N ILE A 36 11.93 8.36 2.64
CA ILE A 36 11.77 8.47 1.18
C ILE A 36 11.69 7.10 0.51
N ASP A 37 12.51 6.15 0.94
CA ASP A 37 12.51 4.79 0.39
C ASP A 37 11.29 4.02 0.85
N LYS A 38 10.83 4.26 2.08
CA LYS A 38 9.60 3.67 2.63
C LYS A 38 8.38 4.09 1.81
N ILE A 39 8.19 5.39 1.53
CA ILE A 39 7.06 5.86 0.70
C ILE A 39 7.07 5.22 -0.69
N LYS A 40 8.24 5.20 -1.36
CA LYS A 40 8.35 4.62 -2.69
C LYS A 40 7.89 3.16 -2.70
N TRP A 41 8.36 2.39 -1.71
CA TRP A 41 8.03 0.98 -1.59
C TRP A 41 6.54 0.77 -1.30
N ASP A 42 5.95 1.54 -0.38
CA ASP A 42 4.52 1.47 -0.06
C ASP A 42 3.65 1.79 -1.28
N ARG A 43 4.04 2.78 -2.09
CA ARG A 43 3.36 3.12 -3.34
C ARG A 43 3.42 1.98 -4.35
N THR A 44 4.59 1.34 -4.49
CA THR A 44 4.75 0.16 -5.35
C THR A 44 3.86 -1.00 -4.89
N GLU A 45 3.82 -1.29 -3.59
CA GLU A 45 2.93 -2.32 -3.04
C GLU A 45 1.46 -2.00 -3.29
N MET A 46 1.03 -0.76 -3.02
CA MET A 46 -0.36 -0.34 -3.27
C MET A 46 -0.75 -0.52 -4.74
N LEU A 47 0.13 -0.14 -5.68
CA LEU A 47 -0.11 -0.34 -7.11
C LEU A 47 -0.14 -1.81 -7.51
N TYR A 48 0.75 -2.62 -6.93
CA TYR A 48 0.77 -4.06 -7.14
C TYR A 48 -0.55 -4.69 -6.70
N TRP A 49 -1.00 -4.42 -5.48
CA TRP A 49 -2.26 -4.97 -4.95
C TRP A 49 -3.47 -4.54 -5.78
N LEU A 50 -3.49 -3.29 -6.24
CA LEU A 50 -4.54 -2.79 -7.14
C LEU A 50 -4.55 -3.51 -8.49
N SER A 51 -3.37 -3.81 -9.04
CA SER A 51 -3.25 -4.57 -10.28
C SER A 51 -3.70 -6.02 -10.09
N GLU A 52 -3.31 -6.66 -8.99
CA GLU A 52 -3.69 -8.03 -8.66
C GLU A 52 -5.20 -8.16 -8.49
N GLU A 53 -5.84 -7.21 -7.80
CA GLU A 53 -7.30 -7.16 -7.65
C GLU A 53 -8.00 -7.04 -9.02
N ARG A 54 -7.56 -6.13 -9.89
CA ARG A 54 -8.11 -5.97 -11.24
C ARG A 54 -8.00 -7.25 -12.06
N LYS A 55 -6.84 -7.92 -12.01
CA LYS A 55 -6.62 -9.19 -12.69
C LYS A 55 -7.58 -10.27 -12.19
N GLN A 56 -7.74 -10.40 -10.87
CA GLN A 56 -8.68 -11.36 -10.28
C GLN A 56 -10.13 -11.07 -10.70
N ASN A 57 -10.52 -9.80 -10.75
CA ASN A 57 -11.85 -9.40 -11.20
C ASN A 57 -12.06 -9.70 -12.69
N GLY A 58 -11.06 -9.46 -13.54
CA GLY A 58 -11.12 -9.82 -14.97
C GLY A 58 -11.29 -11.32 -15.18
N ILE A 59 -10.49 -12.14 -14.50
CA ILE A 59 -10.59 -13.61 -14.54
C ILE A 59 -11.99 -14.08 -14.10
N ARG A 60 -12.54 -13.51 -13.01
CA ARG A 60 -13.89 -13.83 -12.54
C ARG A 60 -14.97 -13.46 -13.56
N TYR A 61 -14.85 -12.28 -14.17
CA TYR A 61 -15.80 -11.81 -15.18
C TYR A 61 -15.80 -12.70 -16.42
N GLU A 62 -14.62 -13.07 -16.94
CA GLU A 62 -14.49 -13.97 -18.09
C GLU A 62 -15.05 -15.37 -17.81
N ALA A 63 -14.77 -15.93 -16.63
CA ALA A 63 -15.29 -17.24 -16.23
C ALA A 63 -16.82 -17.27 -16.16
N VAL A 64 -17.44 -16.23 -15.59
CA VAL A 64 -18.91 -16.09 -15.57
C VAL A 64 -19.45 -15.97 -17.00
N THR A 65 -18.79 -15.18 -17.85
CA THR A 65 -19.24 -14.92 -19.23
C THR A 65 -19.13 -16.18 -20.11
N GLN A 66 -18.09 -16.99 -19.90
CA GLN A 66 -17.88 -18.24 -20.63
C GLN A 66 -18.54 -19.47 -19.98
N GLY A 67 -19.27 -19.30 -18.87
CA GLY A 67 -19.94 -20.39 -18.15
C GLY A 67 -18.98 -21.39 -17.49
N LEU A 68 -17.70 -21.02 -17.33
CA LEU A 68 -16.67 -21.84 -16.71
C LEU A 68 -16.70 -21.65 -15.19
N SER A 69 -16.85 -22.75 -14.45
CA SER A 69 -16.66 -22.74 -12.99
C SER A 69 -15.16 -22.67 -12.67
N LEU A 70 -14.68 -21.52 -12.19
CA LEU A 70 -13.31 -21.42 -11.67
C LEU A 70 -13.22 -22.13 -10.31
N PRO A 71 -12.21 -22.98 -10.08
CA PRO A 71 -11.90 -23.45 -8.74
C PRO A 71 -11.40 -22.24 -7.94
N LEU A 72 -12.29 -21.63 -7.16
CA LEU A 72 -11.95 -20.59 -6.22
C LEU A 72 -10.99 -21.18 -5.18
N LYS A 73 -9.68 -21.01 -5.39
CA LYS A 73 -8.70 -21.24 -4.32
C LYS A 73 -8.92 -20.11 -3.32
N GLN A 74 -9.78 -20.35 -2.33
CA GLN A 74 -9.97 -19.43 -1.22
C GLN A 74 -8.59 -19.18 -0.62
N ALA A 75 -8.10 -17.95 -0.73
CA ALA A 75 -6.94 -17.53 0.02
C ALA A 75 -7.30 -17.71 1.49
N GLN A 76 -6.70 -18.71 2.14
CA GLN A 76 -6.82 -18.90 3.59
C GLN A 76 -6.04 -17.76 4.26
N LEU A 77 -6.66 -16.60 4.33
CA LEU A 77 -6.12 -15.46 5.06
C LEU A 77 -6.31 -15.76 6.55
N LEU A 78 -5.20 -15.69 7.30
CA LEU A 78 -5.25 -15.83 8.75
C LEU A 78 -6.17 -14.73 9.33
N PRO A 79 -7.05 -15.07 10.28
CA PRO A 79 -7.93 -14.09 10.89
C PRO A 79 -7.11 -12.97 11.52
N ILE A 80 -7.48 -11.73 11.22
CA ILE A 80 -6.90 -10.54 11.85
C ILE A 80 -7.15 -10.68 13.36
N LYS A 81 -6.08 -10.90 14.14
CA LYS A 81 -6.18 -10.90 15.60
C LYS A 81 -6.56 -9.49 16.03
N SER A 82 -7.84 -9.30 16.34
CA SER A 82 -8.31 -8.08 17.02
C SER A 82 -7.61 -8.01 18.37
N SER A 83 -6.61 -7.14 18.49
CA SER A 83 -6.06 -6.78 19.78
C SER A 83 -7.16 -6.03 20.52
N LYS A 84 -7.90 -6.72 21.40
CA LYS A 84 -8.75 -6.07 22.38
C LYS A 84 -7.91 -5.00 23.07
N LEU A 85 -8.33 -3.75 22.92
CA LEU A 85 -7.89 -2.66 23.77
C LEU A 85 -8.22 -3.09 25.20
N VAL A 86 -7.18 -3.15 26.02
CA VAL A 86 -7.28 -3.36 27.46
C VAL A 86 -8.02 -2.15 28.01
N GLU A 87 -9.29 -2.34 28.37
CA GLU A 87 -10.01 -1.41 29.22
C GLU A 87 -9.41 -1.52 30.63
N SER A 88 -8.85 -0.41 31.12
CA SER A 88 -8.52 -0.16 32.52
C SER A 88 -9.56 0.79 33.09
#